data_AF-A0A3D4NKB7-F1
#
_entry.id   AF-A0A3D4NKB7-F1
#
_cell.length_a   1.000
_cell.length_b   1.000
_cell.length_c   1.000
_cell.angle_alpha   90.00
_cell.angle_beta   90.00
_cell.angle_gamma   90.00
#
_symmetry.space_group_name_H-M   'P 1'
#
loop_
_entity.id
_entity.type
_entity.pdbx_description
1 polymer ?
#
loop_
_entity_poly.entity_id
_entity_poly.type
_entity_poly.pdbx_seq_one_letter_code
_entity_poly.pdbx_strand_id
1 'polypeptide(L)'
;PSQIAGLDTRKVLGFVTVGGGATSHVAILARAAGLPSICGLPVQVLTLRNGSLVLLNADKGELHLDPELAAIEQLQVNRQRQEQRQQHELAHATLA
;
A
#
# COMPACT_ATOMS: atom_id res chain seq x y z
N PRO A 1 -20.14 -1.72 -3.53
CA PRO A 1 -19.64 -0.63 -4.40
C PRO A 1 -19.68 0.80 -3.79
N SER A 2 -20.28 1.02 -2.61
CA SER A 2 -20.44 2.36 -2.01
C SER A 2 -19.40 2.74 -0.94
N GLN A 3 -18.82 1.78 -0.22
CA GLN A 3 -17.93 2.07 0.93
C GLN A 3 -16.65 2.84 0.58
N ILE A 4 -16.13 2.71 -0.65
CA ILE A 4 -14.87 3.36 -1.05
C ILE A 4 -15.09 4.69 -1.78
N ALA A 5 -16.24 4.88 -2.43
CA ALA A 5 -16.53 6.10 -3.18
C ALA A 5 -16.65 7.35 -2.29
N GLY A 6 -16.92 7.19 -0.99
CA GLY A 6 -16.99 8.28 -0.01
C GLY A 6 -15.76 8.44 0.88
N LEU A 7 -14.70 7.64 0.69
CA LEU A 7 -13.48 7.73 1.49
C LEU A 7 -12.60 8.90 1.02
N ASP A 8 -12.13 9.72 1.95
CA ASP A 8 -11.12 10.74 1.65
C ASP A 8 -9.77 10.06 1.44
N THR A 9 -9.39 9.89 0.17
CA THR A 9 -8.15 9.21 -0.24
C THR A 9 -6.90 9.89 0.30
N ARG A 10 -6.95 11.14 0.73
CA ARG A 10 -5.82 11.84 1.38
C ARG A 10 -5.55 11.36 2.80
N LYS A 11 -6.54 10.73 3.45
CA LYS A 11 -6.42 10.18 4.80
C LYS A 11 -6.17 8.67 4.81
N VAL A 12 -6.17 8.04 3.64
CA VAL A 12 -6.01 6.60 3.47
C VAL A 12 -4.60 6.32 2.95
N LEU A 13 -3.84 5.49 3.67
CA LEU A 13 -2.49 5.09 3.28
C LEU A 13 -2.46 3.88 2.33
N GLY A 14 -3.52 3.08 2.33
CA GLY A 14 -3.63 1.87 1.50
C GLY A 14 -4.84 1.01 1.85
N PHE A 15 -5.03 -0.06 1.10
CA PHE A 15 -6.15 -0.98 1.27
C PHE A 15 -5.68 -2.43 1.48
N VAL A 16 -6.41 -3.15 2.34
CA VAL A 16 -6.17 -4.56 2.64
C VAL A 16 -7.52 -5.26 2.65
N THR A 17 -7.65 -6.36 1.91
CA THR A 17 -8.89 -7.15 1.89
C THR A 17 -8.61 -8.64 2.03
N VAL A 18 -9.45 -9.33 2.79
CA VAL A 18 -9.42 -10.81 2.92
C VAL A 18 -9.98 -11.48 1.66
N GLY A 19 -11.02 -10.87 1.08
CA GLY A 19 -11.64 -11.33 -0.15
C GLY A 19 -11.36 -10.40 -1.34
N GLY A 20 -11.65 -10.90 -2.54
CA GLY A 20 -11.41 -10.19 -3.79
C GLY A 20 -10.01 -10.42 -4.35
N GLY A 21 -9.85 -10.12 -5.64
CA GLY A 21 -8.57 -10.21 -6.35
C GLY A 21 -8.17 -8.88 -6.98
N ALA A 22 -7.19 -8.94 -7.88
CA ALA A 22 -6.66 -7.76 -8.59
C ALA A 22 -7.73 -7.00 -9.41
N THR A 23 -8.84 -7.66 -9.75
CA THR A 23 -9.98 -7.09 -10.49
C THR A 23 -11.12 -6.63 -9.57
N SER A 24 -10.95 -6.71 -8.25
CA SER A 24 -11.96 -6.23 -7.32
C SER A 24 -12.14 -4.72 -7.42
N HIS A 25 -13.35 -4.24 -7.14
CA HIS A 25 -13.64 -2.80 -7.11
C HIS A 25 -12.68 -2.03 -6.19
N VAL A 26 -12.26 -2.65 -5.07
CA VAL A 26 -11.29 -2.06 -4.14
C VAL A 26 -9.92 -1.91 -4.78
N ALA A 27 -9.41 -2.99 -5.40
CA ALA A 27 -8.10 -2.98 -6.04
C ALA A 27 -8.05 -1.98 -7.21
N ILE A 28 -9.12 -1.90 -8.00
CA ILE A 28 -9.22 -0.95 -9.13
C ILE A 28 -9.20 0.49 -8.62
N LEU A 29 -10.00 0.82 -7.58
CA LEU A 29 -10.05 2.17 -7.02
C LEU A 29 -8.74 2.56 -6.34
N ALA A 30 -8.13 1.65 -5.57
CA ALA A 30 -6.84 1.90 -4.94
C ALA A 30 -5.76 2.22 -5.99
N ARG A 31 -5.70 1.44 -7.07
CA ARG A 31 -4.79 1.67 -8.19
C ARG A 31 -5.03 3.02 -8.86
N ALA A 32 -6.29 3.36 -9.14
CA ALA A 32 -6.65 4.66 -9.73
C ALA A 32 -6.27 5.84 -8.81
N ALA A 33 -6.33 5.65 -7.49
CA ALA A 33 -5.92 6.63 -6.49
C ALA A 33 -4.39 6.65 -6.23
N GLY A 34 -3.60 5.78 -6.86
CA GLY A 34 -2.16 5.65 -6.61
C GLY A 34 -1.83 5.08 -5.22
N LEU A 35 -2.79 4.39 -4.58
CA LEU A 35 -2.65 3.83 -3.25
C LEU A 35 -2.28 2.34 -3.31
N PRO A 36 -1.38 1.87 -2.42
CA PRO A 36 -1.02 0.46 -2.36
C PRO A 36 -2.20 -0.38 -1.86
N SER A 37 -2.35 -1.58 -2.42
CA SER A 37 -3.48 -2.47 -2.17
C SER A 37 -3.05 -3.93 -2.16
N ILE A 38 -3.45 -4.68 -1.13
CA ILE A 38 -3.28 -6.13 -1.07
C ILE A 38 -4.66 -6.78 -0.90
N CYS A 39 -4.95 -7.77 -1.74
CA CYS A 39 -6.20 -8.52 -1.70
C CYS A 39 -5.92 -10.01 -1.46
N GLY A 40 -6.86 -10.71 -0.84
CA GLY A 40 -6.75 -12.15 -0.58
C GLY A 40 -5.97 -12.49 0.68
N LEU A 41 -5.89 -11.59 1.67
CA LEU A 41 -5.23 -11.91 2.93
C LEU A 41 -6.00 -12.96 3.74
N PRO A 42 -5.32 -13.67 4.66
CA PRO A 42 -6.00 -14.57 5.58
C PRO A 42 -7.03 -13.85 6.46
N VAL A 43 -8.13 -14.55 6.80
CA VAL A 43 -9.24 -14.00 7.60
C VAL A 43 -8.81 -13.46 8.98
N GLN A 44 -7.67 -13.93 9.49
CA GLN A 44 -7.05 -13.52 10.75
C GLN A 44 -6.82 -12.00 10.81
N VAL A 45 -6.61 -11.35 9.67
CA VAL A 45 -6.46 -9.88 9.59
C VAL A 45 -7.70 -9.13 10.07
N LEU A 46 -8.89 -9.74 10.02
CA LEU A 46 -10.12 -9.12 10.54
C LEU A 46 -10.15 -9.02 12.08
N THR A 47 -9.25 -9.72 12.77
CA THR A 47 -9.14 -9.64 14.24
C THR A 47 -8.27 -8.47 14.70
N LEU A 48 -7.67 -7.73 13.75
CA LEU A 48 -6.86 -6.56 14.04
C LEU A 48 -7.68 -5.49 14.74
N ARG A 49 -7.15 -4.95 15.83
CA ARG A 49 -7.78 -3.85 16.56
C ARG A 49 -7.50 -2.52 15.86
N ASN A 50 -8.50 -1.64 15.90
CA ASN A 50 -8.32 -0.26 15.47
C ASN A 50 -7.21 0.41 16.29
N GLY A 51 -6.34 1.18 15.64
CA GLY A 51 -5.18 1.81 16.26
C GLY A 51 -3.93 0.94 16.33
N SER A 52 -3.99 -0.33 15.91
CA SER A 52 -2.79 -1.16 15.76
C SER A 52 -1.90 -0.62 14.64
N LEU A 53 -0.60 -0.51 14.95
CA LEU A 53 0.40 -0.18 13.94
C LEU A 53 0.60 -1.38 13.02
N VAL A 54 0.57 -1.11 11.72
CA VAL A 54 0.77 -2.12 10.68
C VAL A 54 1.65 -1.57 9.58
N LEU A 55 2.43 -2.45 8.97
CA LEU A 55 3.28 -2.14 7.84
C LEU A 55 2.76 -2.90 6.62
N LEU A 56 2.37 -2.13 5.61
CA LEU A 56 1.82 -2.66 4.36
C LEU A 56 2.91 -2.65 3.29
N ASN A 57 3.27 -3.83 2.80
CA ASN A 57 4.23 -4.01 1.72
C ASN A 57 3.53 -4.60 0.49
N ALA A 58 2.98 -3.73 -0.36
CA ALA A 58 2.24 -4.15 -1.54
C ALA A 58 3.14 -4.77 -2.63
N ASP A 59 4.43 -4.46 -2.68
CA ASP A 59 5.36 -5.04 -3.64
C ASP A 59 5.57 -6.54 -3.40
N LYS A 60 5.59 -6.94 -2.11
CA LYS A 60 5.69 -8.34 -1.69
C LYS A 60 4.35 -9.01 -1.41
N GLY A 61 3.26 -8.23 -1.34
CA GLY A 61 1.95 -8.73 -0.94
C GLY A 61 1.87 -9.11 0.54
N GLU A 62 2.66 -8.48 1.40
CA GLU A 62 2.76 -8.79 2.83
C GLU A 62 2.17 -7.69 3.71
N LEU A 63 1.54 -8.10 4.82
CA LEU A 63 1.09 -7.22 5.89
C LEU A 63 1.77 -7.65 7.19
N HIS A 64 2.58 -6.77 7.76
CA HIS A 64 3.26 -7.00 9.03
C HIS A 64 2.48 -6.29 10.15
N LEU A 65 2.19 -7.03 11.20
CA LEU A 65 1.48 -6.54 12.38
C LEU A 65 2.49 -6.22 13.48
N ASP A 66 2.30 -5.10 14.18
CA ASP A 66 3.23 -4.62 15.21
C ASP A 66 4.70 -4.65 14.72
N PRO A 67 4.98 -3.98 13.58
CA PRO A 67 6.31 -4.01 12.99
C PRO A 67 7.32 -3.36 13.93
N GLU A 68 8.50 -3.97 14.06
CA GLU A 68 9.62 -3.34 14.75
C GLU A 68 10.00 -2.02 14.05
N LEU A 69 10.44 -1.03 14.83
CA LEU A 69 10.88 0.27 14.31
C LEU A 69 11.93 0.13 13.21
N ALA A 70 12.84 -0.85 13.35
CA ALA A 70 13.86 -1.15 12.34
C ALA A 70 13.23 -1.54 10.99
N ALA A 71 12.14 -2.31 10.99
CA ALA A 71 11.44 -2.69 9.76
C ALA A 71 10.77 -1.48 9.09
N ILE A 72 10.22 -0.56 9.90
CA ILE A 72 9.63 0.70 9.41
C ILE A 72 10.71 1.57 8.75
N GLU A 73 11.83 1.79 9.44
CA GLU A 73 12.95 2.60 8.93
C GLU A 73 13.50 2.02 7.62
N GLN A 74 13.71 0.70 7.56
CA GLN A 74 14.18 0.05 6.33
C GLN A 74 13.23 0.27 5.16
N LEU A 75 11.92 0.17 5.38
CA LEU A 75 10.93 0.38 4.33
C LEU A 75 10.88 1.85 3.88
N GLN A 76 11.03 2.81 4.80
CA GLN A 76 11.16 4.23 4.46
C GLN A 76 12.40 4.53 3.64
N VAL A 77 13.56 3.97 4.01
CA VAL A 77 14.82 4.12 3.25
C VAL A 77 14.69 3.52 1.86
N ASN A 78 14.07 2.35 1.74
CA ASN A 78 13.84 1.71 0.45
C ASN A 78 12.93 2.55 -0.46
N ARG A 79 11.84 3.12 0.11
CA ARG A 79 10.94 4.01 -0.62
C ARG A 79 11.64 5.25 -1.13
N GLN A 80 12.43 5.92 -0.28
CA GLN A 80 13.24 7.08 -0.69
C GLN A 80 14.21 6.75 -1.81
N ARG A 81 14.89 5.59 -1.73
CA ARG A 81 15.81 5.15 -2.78
C ARG A 81 15.10 4.88 -4.11
N GLN A 82 13.91 4.28 -4.07
CA GLN A 82 13.11 4.05 -5.27
C GLN A 82 12.64 5.37 -5.89
N GLU A 83 12.16 6.31 -5.08
CA GLU A 83 11.75 7.65 -5.54
C GLU A 83 12.93 8.39 -6.17
N GLN A 84 14.11 8.34 -5.55
CA GLN A 84 15.33 8.93 -6.10
C GLN A 84 15.75 8.29 -7.42
N ARG A 85 15.66 6.96 -7.53
CA ARG A 85 15.95 6.25 -8.79
C ARG A 85 14.98 6.65 -9.90
N GLN A 86 13.68 6.67 -9.61
CA GLN A 86 12.65 7.09 -10.57
C GLN A 86 12.88 8.53 -11.03
N GLN A 87 13.22 9.45 -10.11
CA GLN A 87 13.54 10.84 -10.47
C GLN A 87 14.77 10.92 -11.38
N HIS A 88 15.81 10.13 -11.09
CA HIS A 88 17.01 10.10 -11.92
C HIS A 88 16.70 9.54 -13.32
N GLU A 89 15.98 8.42 -13.40
CA GLU A 89 15.58 7.81 -14.68
C GLU A 89 14.70 8.75 -15.52
N LEU A 90 13.74 9.44 -14.92
CA LEU A 90 12.92 10.45 -15.59
C LEU A 90 13.75 11.64 -16.10
N ALA A 91 14.70 12.13 -15.30
CA ALA A 91 15.58 13.22 -15.71
C ALA A 91 16.46 12.84 -16.91
N HIS A 92 16.96 11.60 -16.98
CA HIS A 92 17.74 11.11 -18.11
C HIS A 92 16.88 10.78 -19.34
N ALA A 93 15.65 10.30 -19.15
CA ALA A 93 14.73 9.99 -20.25
C ALA A 93 14.18 11.24 -20.96
N THR A 94 14.14 12.39 -20.29
CA THR A 94 13.63 13.65 -20.88
C THR A 94 14.68 14.39 -21.72
N LEU A 95 15.94 13.92 -21.71
CA LEU A 95 17.07 14.52 -22.43
C LEU A 95 17.43 13.78 -23.74
N ALA A 96 16.67 12.75 -24.12
CA ALA A 96 16.81 11.99 -25.37
C ALA A 96 15.60 12.20 -26.28
#